data_AF-A0A371PIN3-F1
#
_entry.id   AF-A0A371PIN3-F1
#
_cell.length_a   1.000
_cell.length_b   1.000
_cell.length_c   1.000
_cell.angle_alpha   90.00
_cell.angle_beta   90.00
_cell.angle_gamma   90.00
#
_symmetry.space_group_name_H-M   'P 1'
#
loop_
_entity.id
_entity.type
_entity.pdbx_description
1 polymer ?
#
loop_
_entity_poly.entity_id
_entity_poly.type
_entity_poly.pdbx_seq_one_letter_code
_entity_poly.pdbx_strand_id
1 'polypeptide(L)'
;METILRIGAEGGSIALRVEKDSKNGWLFFIESNENAMVGFLDDEDQDLLSLLHHKRRLGEKNIDEALELLEPNWRNLSPIEVHPDFALSIYKKLMMNPPHNLDNWRRLCLFANPLYRLAGWMNDSKYTVVFP
;
A
#
# COMPACT_ATOMS: atom_id res chain seq x y z
N MET A 1 0.79 4.90 13.94
CA MET A 1 1.39 4.42 12.68
C MET A 1 0.29 3.78 11.85
N GLU A 2 0.18 4.14 10.59
CA GLU A 2 -0.89 3.70 9.69
C GLU A 2 -0.28 3.05 8.44
N THR A 3 -0.98 2.06 7.86
CA THR A 3 -0.56 1.43 6.60
C THR A 3 -1.10 2.25 5.45
N ILE A 4 -0.21 2.77 4.59
CA ILE A 4 -0.61 3.45 3.36
C ILE A 4 -0.87 2.44 2.26
N LEU A 5 0.05 1.50 2.11
CA LEU A 5 0.02 0.50 1.06
C LEU A 5 0.60 -0.80 1.60
N ARG A 6 -0.09 -1.91 1.41
CA ARG A 6 0.45 -3.26 1.60
C ARG A 6 0.34 -4.03 0.30
N ILE A 7 1.43 -4.67 -0.10
CA ILE A 7 1.52 -5.50 -1.30
C ILE A 7 2.05 -6.87 -0.93
N GLY A 8 1.50 -7.90 -1.55
CA GLY A 8 1.95 -9.28 -1.41
C GLY A 8 3.01 -9.61 -2.44
N ALA A 9 4.08 -10.24 -1.99
CA ALA A 9 5.14 -10.81 -2.81
C ALA A 9 5.18 -12.33 -2.60
N GLU A 10 5.98 -13.04 -3.39
CA GLU A 10 6.25 -14.45 -3.13
C GLU A 10 6.95 -14.56 -1.77
N GLY A 11 6.41 -15.36 -0.85
CA GLY A 11 6.97 -15.55 0.50
C GLY A 11 6.53 -14.52 1.55
N GLY A 12 5.79 -13.48 1.19
CA GLY A 12 5.46 -12.44 2.18
C GLY A 12 4.71 -11.21 1.70
N SER A 13 4.96 -10.10 2.39
CA SER A 13 4.38 -8.81 2.06
C SER A 13 5.32 -7.65 2.37
N ILE A 14 5.17 -6.57 1.62
CA ILE A 14 5.82 -5.30 1.86
C ILE A 14 4.73 -4.28 2.21
N ALA A 15 4.97 -3.47 3.23
CA ALA A 15 4.08 -2.41 3.67
C ALA A 15 4.81 -1.07 3.67
N LEU A 16 4.25 -0.10 2.97
CA LEU A 16 4.55 1.32 3.18
C LEU A 16 3.65 1.83 4.29
N ARG A 17 4.27 2.34 5.36
CA ARG A 17 3.59 2.87 6.53
C ARG A 17 3.97 4.31 6.77
N VAL A 18 3.10 5.02 7.49
CA VAL A 18 3.29 6.42 7.85
C VAL A 18 3.05 6.66 9.34
N GLU A 19 3.76 7.63 9.86
CA GLU A 19 3.56 8.18 11.20
C GLU A 19 3.54 9.71 11.10
N LYS A 20 2.60 10.35 11.81
CA LYS A 20 2.62 11.80 11.96
C LYS A 20 3.76 12.19 12.89
N ASP A 21 4.63 13.07 12.40
CA ASP A 21 5.61 13.74 13.24
C ASP A 21 4.94 14.88 14.05
N SER A 22 5.56 15.20 15.17
CA SER A 22 5.30 16.31 16.09
C SER A 22 5.15 17.69 15.41
N LYS A 23 5.68 17.87 14.20
CA LYS A 23 5.61 19.12 13.42
C LYS A 23 4.61 19.12 12.26
N ASN A 24 3.58 18.24 12.29
CA ASN A 24 2.69 17.98 11.15
C ASN A 24 3.39 17.41 9.90
N GLY A 25 4.63 16.93 10.04
CA GLY A 25 5.31 16.16 9.01
C GLY A 25 4.82 14.71 8.94
N TRP A 26 5.17 14.02 7.86
CA TRP A 26 4.91 12.58 7.72
C TRP A 26 6.24 11.82 7.65
N LEU A 27 6.40 10.83 8.52
CA LEU A 27 7.52 9.91 8.53
C LEU A 27 7.13 8.61 7.86
N PHE A 28 7.86 8.24 6.81
CA PHE A 28 7.58 7.04 6.03
C PHE A 28 8.49 5.88 6.46
N PHE A 29 7.92 4.69 6.44
CA PHE A 29 8.60 3.45 6.75
C PHE A 29 8.25 2.39 5.71
N ILE A 30 9.24 1.59 5.32
CA ILE A 30 9.01 0.33 4.59
C ILE A 30 9.19 -0.81 5.59
N GLU A 31 8.26 -1.75 5.57
CA GLU A 31 8.28 -2.94 6.39
C GLU A 31 8.06 -4.16 5.50
N SER A 32 9.03 -5.07 5.45
CA SER A 32 8.89 -6.38 4.80
C SER A 32 8.61 -7.44 5.86
N ASN A 33 7.74 -8.39 5.51
CA ASN A 33 7.43 -9.56 6.32
C ASN A 33 7.40 -10.78 5.42
N GLU A 34 8.38 -11.66 5.59
CA GLU A 34 8.62 -12.90 4.83
C GLU A 34 8.37 -14.13 5.70
N ASN A 35 7.50 -14.01 6.72
CA ASN A 35 7.27 -15.09 7.68
C ASN A 35 6.70 -16.37 7.04
N ALA A 36 6.21 -16.33 5.79
CA ALA A 36 5.82 -17.55 5.09
C ALA A 36 7.04 -18.46 4.79
N MET A 37 8.27 -17.94 4.87
CA MET A 37 9.50 -18.70 4.68
C MET A 37 9.95 -19.48 5.92
N VAL A 38 9.39 -19.20 7.11
CA VAL A 38 9.81 -19.86 8.37
C VAL A 38 9.75 -21.39 8.29
N GLY A 39 8.74 -21.95 7.61
CA GLY A 39 8.59 -23.40 7.47
C GLY A 39 9.60 -24.08 6.55
N PHE A 40 10.47 -23.30 5.89
CA PHE A 40 11.54 -23.79 5.01
C PHE A 40 12.93 -23.64 5.63
N LEU A 41 13.04 -22.96 6.78
CA LEU A 41 14.30 -22.80 7.51
C LEU A 41 14.51 -24.00 8.43
N ASP A 42 15.74 -24.48 8.53
CA ASP A 42 16.13 -25.53 9.46
C ASP A 42 16.73 -24.98 10.76
N ASP A 43 17.23 -25.87 11.61
CA ASP A 43 17.82 -25.49 12.92
C ASP A 43 19.14 -24.72 12.77
N GLU A 44 19.83 -24.81 11.62
CA GLU A 44 21.06 -24.06 11.34
C GLU A 44 20.75 -22.63 10.86
N ASP A 45 19.55 -22.41 10.32
CA ASP A 45 19.08 -21.13 9.77
C ASP A 45 18.40 -20.19 10.79
N GLN A 46 18.43 -20.52 12.09
CA GLN A 46 17.72 -19.74 13.13
C GLN A 46 18.10 -18.25 13.16
N ASP A 47 19.34 -17.91 12.81
CA ASP A 47 19.81 -16.52 12.74
C ASP A 47 19.10 -15.71 11.64
N LEU A 48 18.63 -16.37 10.58
CA LEU A 48 17.91 -15.76 9.46
C LEU A 48 16.47 -15.36 9.82
N LEU A 49 15.90 -15.91 10.90
CA LEU A 49 14.55 -15.55 11.36
C LEU A 49 14.42 -14.05 11.67
N SER A 50 15.51 -13.44 12.14
CA SER A 50 15.57 -12.00 12.42
C SER A 50 15.53 -11.13 11.15
N LEU A 51 15.86 -11.70 9.99
CA LEU A 51 15.85 -11.02 8.69
C LEU A 51 14.50 -11.11 7.98
N LEU A 52 13.65 -12.07 8.35
CA LEU A 52 12.32 -12.26 7.77
C LEU A 52 11.37 -11.09 8.05
N HIS A 53 11.63 -10.30 9.10
CA HIS A 53 10.89 -9.07 9.37
C HIS A 53 11.85 -7.90 9.46
N HIS A 54 11.87 -7.09 8.39
CA HIS A 54 12.72 -5.91 8.35
C HIS A 54 11.88 -4.64 8.25
N LYS A 55 12.26 -3.63 9.04
CA LYS A 55 11.61 -2.31 9.04
C LYS A 55 12.66 -1.21 8.87
N ARG A 56 12.52 -0.43 7.80
CA ARG A 56 13.42 0.67 7.45
C ARG A 56 12.70 2.00 7.42
N ARG A 57 13.25 3.00 8.11
CA ARG A 57 12.78 4.40 8.01
C ARG A 57 13.28 5.01 6.70
N LEU A 58 12.38 5.66 5.95
CA LEU A 58 12.71 6.37 4.70
C LEU A 58 13.03 7.87 4.90
N GLY A 59 12.75 8.40 6.09
CA GLY A 59 12.90 9.82 6.43
C GLY A 59 11.61 10.62 6.24
N GLU A 60 11.74 11.94 6.30
CA GLU A 60 10.68 12.87 5.88
C GLU A 60 10.65 12.89 4.35
N LYS A 61 9.58 12.33 3.78
CA LYS A 61 9.40 12.17 2.34
C LYS A 61 7.98 12.59 1.97
N ASN A 62 7.72 12.87 0.70
CA ASN A 62 6.35 12.88 0.19
C ASN A 62 5.95 11.45 -0.23
N ILE A 63 4.65 11.24 -0.46
CA ILE A 63 4.13 9.93 -0.85
C ILE A 63 4.73 9.43 -2.17
N ASP A 64 4.98 10.30 -3.13
CA ASP A 64 5.50 9.92 -4.44
C ASP A 64 6.94 9.40 -4.35
N GLU A 65 7.80 10.09 -3.60
CA GLU A 65 9.16 9.66 -3.29
C GLU A 65 9.15 8.35 -2.48
N ALA A 66 8.23 8.21 -1.53
CA ALA A 66 8.11 6.98 -0.74
C ALA A 66 7.69 5.77 -1.60
N LEU A 67 6.81 5.97 -2.58
CA LEU A 67 6.41 4.95 -3.54
C LEU A 67 7.51 4.61 -4.55
N GLU A 68 8.42 5.53 -4.85
CA GLU A 68 9.58 5.28 -5.71
C GLU A 68 10.67 4.45 -5.00
N LEU A 69 10.71 4.53 -3.67
CA LEU A 69 11.64 3.78 -2.83
C LEU A 69 11.12 2.39 -2.44
N LEU A 70 9.89 2.04 -2.81
CA LEU A 70 9.43 0.65 -2.77
C LEU A 70 10.26 -0.21 -3.73
N GLU A 71 10.35 -1.50 -3.43
CA GLU A 71 11.16 -2.45 -4.19
C GLU A 71 10.94 -2.39 -5.72
N PRO A 72 11.93 -2.83 -6.51
CA PRO A 72 11.78 -2.91 -7.96
C PRO A 72 10.51 -3.69 -8.32
N ASN A 73 9.66 -3.10 -9.15
CA ASN A 73 8.42 -3.70 -9.65
C ASN A 73 7.28 -3.91 -8.65
N TRP A 74 7.23 -3.17 -7.53
CA TRP A 74 6.10 -3.22 -6.58
C TRP A 74 4.72 -3.08 -7.25
N ARG A 75 4.64 -2.37 -8.38
CA ARG A 75 3.40 -2.19 -9.16
C ARG A 75 2.86 -3.50 -9.72
N ASN A 76 3.74 -4.46 -10.02
CA ASN A 76 3.37 -5.78 -10.52
C ASN A 76 3.03 -6.77 -9.40
N LEU A 77 3.26 -6.40 -8.14
CA LEU A 77 2.89 -7.20 -6.98
C LEU A 77 1.39 -7.07 -6.66
N SER A 78 0.86 -8.04 -5.92
CA SER A 78 -0.56 -8.11 -5.63
C SER A 78 -0.93 -7.12 -4.53
N PRO A 79 -1.80 -6.13 -4.78
CA PRO A 79 -2.20 -5.18 -3.76
C PRO A 79 -3.08 -5.86 -2.71
N ILE A 80 -2.78 -5.66 -1.43
CA ILE A 80 -3.49 -6.25 -0.29
C ILE A 80 -4.34 -5.18 0.41
N GLU A 81 -3.75 -4.01 0.69
CA GLU A 81 -4.37 -2.94 1.47
C GLU A 81 -3.92 -1.59 0.95
N VAL A 82 -4.84 -0.64 0.82
CA VAL A 82 -4.56 0.74 0.42
C VAL A 82 -5.35 1.67 1.32
N HIS A 83 -4.67 2.68 1.86
CA HIS A 83 -5.30 3.69 2.69
C HIS A 83 -6.21 4.60 1.85
N PRO A 84 -7.45 4.88 2.29
CA PRO A 84 -8.41 5.72 1.57
C PRO A 84 -7.85 7.06 1.10
N ASP A 85 -7.15 7.78 1.98
CA ASP A 85 -6.61 9.12 1.69
C ASP A 85 -5.51 9.12 0.62
N PHE A 86 -4.83 7.98 0.44
CA PHE A 86 -3.73 7.84 -0.52
C PHE A 86 -4.14 7.08 -1.78
N ALA A 87 -5.32 6.46 -1.79
CA ALA A 87 -5.79 5.58 -2.86
C ALA A 87 -5.78 6.25 -4.24
N LEU A 88 -6.22 7.52 -4.32
CA LEU A 88 -6.24 8.27 -5.57
C LEU A 88 -4.83 8.58 -6.08
N SER A 89 -3.93 8.99 -5.20
CA SER A 89 -2.54 9.32 -5.55
C SER A 89 -1.80 8.07 -6.06
N ILE A 90 -1.96 6.94 -5.36
CA ILE A 90 -1.41 5.65 -5.79
C ILE A 90 -1.99 5.25 -7.15
N TYR A 91 -3.31 5.32 -7.32
CA TYR A 91 -3.94 4.96 -8.58
C TYR A 91 -3.47 5.82 -9.76
N LYS A 92 -3.34 7.15 -9.56
CA LYS A 92 -2.80 8.06 -10.58
C LYS A 92 -1.37 7.66 -10.98
N LYS A 93 -0.51 7.33 -10.01
CA LYS A 93 0.87 6.89 -10.27
C LYS A 93 0.89 5.58 -11.07
N LEU A 94 -0.02 4.64 -10.78
CA LEU A 94 -0.16 3.40 -11.54
C LEU A 94 -0.59 3.66 -12.99
N MET A 95 -1.51 4.60 -13.22
CA MET A 95 -1.97 4.93 -14.58
C MET A 95 -0.89 5.55 -15.48
N MET A 96 0.15 6.17 -14.89
CA MET A 96 1.29 6.68 -15.67
C MET A 96 2.12 5.56 -16.30
N ASN A 97 2.18 4.39 -15.65
CA ASN A 97 2.82 3.19 -16.16
C ASN A 97 2.05 1.95 -15.66
N PRO A 98 0.99 1.55 -16.38
CA PRO A 98 0.04 0.54 -15.91
C PRO A 98 0.70 -0.83 -15.69
N PRO A 99 0.55 -1.45 -14.51
CA PRO A 99 1.03 -2.80 -14.28
C PRO A 99 0.11 -3.84 -14.94
N HIS A 100 0.62 -5.06 -15.11
CA HIS A 100 -0.17 -6.17 -15.66
C HIS A 100 -1.41 -6.52 -14.84
N ASN A 101 -1.36 -6.32 -13.52
CA ASN A 101 -2.44 -6.60 -12.59
C ASN A 101 -3.28 -5.35 -12.23
N LEU A 102 -3.36 -4.37 -13.13
CA LEU A 102 -4.07 -3.11 -12.93
C LEU A 102 -5.51 -3.31 -12.43
N ASP A 103 -6.20 -4.38 -12.81
CA ASP A 103 -7.56 -4.64 -12.34
C ASP A 103 -7.65 -4.88 -10.83
N ASN A 104 -6.66 -5.57 -10.25
CA ASN A 104 -6.60 -5.77 -8.80
C ASN A 104 -6.39 -4.44 -8.08
N TRP A 105 -5.48 -3.62 -8.60
CA TRP A 105 -5.25 -2.27 -8.10
C TRP A 105 -6.47 -1.37 -8.24
N ARG A 106 -7.15 -1.42 -9.39
CA ARG A 106 -8.35 -0.66 -9.66
C ARG A 106 -9.43 -1.00 -8.64
N ARG A 107 -9.69 -2.29 -8.41
CA ARG A 107 -10.64 -2.73 -7.37
C ARG A 107 -10.24 -2.16 -6.02
N LEU A 108 -9.01 -2.42 -5.57
CA LEU A 108 -8.58 -2.03 -4.23
C LEU A 108 -8.63 -0.51 -4.02
N CYS A 109 -8.04 0.27 -4.93
CA CYS A 109 -7.99 1.73 -4.83
C CYS A 109 -9.37 2.38 -4.96
N LEU A 110 -10.23 1.89 -5.87
CA LEU A 110 -11.58 2.44 -6.02
C LEU A 110 -12.47 2.08 -4.82
N PHE A 111 -12.43 0.85 -4.31
CA PHE A 111 -13.21 0.49 -3.12
C PHE A 111 -12.70 1.15 -1.84
N ALA A 112 -11.40 1.47 -1.75
CA ALA A 112 -10.84 2.24 -0.66
C ALA A 112 -11.20 3.74 -0.75
N ASN A 113 -11.44 4.27 -1.95
CA ASN A 113 -11.73 5.69 -2.13
C ASN A 113 -13.18 6.05 -1.71
N PRO A 114 -13.37 6.96 -0.74
CA PRO A 114 -14.70 7.36 -0.28
C PRO A 114 -15.57 7.96 -1.38
N LEU A 115 -14.97 8.69 -2.34
CA LEU A 115 -15.71 9.31 -3.44
C LEU A 115 -16.23 8.29 -4.45
N TYR A 116 -15.53 7.18 -4.65
CA TYR A 116 -16.02 6.11 -5.52
C TYR A 116 -17.20 5.38 -4.89
N ARG A 117 -17.15 5.12 -3.56
CA ARG A 117 -18.31 4.59 -2.83
C ARG A 117 -19.50 5.54 -2.91
N LEU A 118 -19.25 6.84 -2.71
CA LEU A 118 -20.27 7.88 -2.81
C LEU A 118 -20.86 7.94 -4.22
N ALA A 119 -20.04 7.89 -5.27
CA ALA A 119 -20.49 7.86 -6.66
C ALA A 119 -21.34 6.62 -6.98
N GLY A 120 -20.93 5.44 -6.50
CA GLY A 120 -21.73 4.22 -6.61
C GLY A 120 -23.08 4.36 -5.90
N TRP A 121 -23.09 4.87 -4.67
CA TRP A 121 -24.31 5.16 -3.92
C TRP A 121 -25.21 6.17 -4.65
N MET A 122 -24.65 7.23 -5.22
CA MET A 122 -25.40 8.21 -6.00
C MET A 122 -26.00 7.60 -7.27
N ASN A 123 -25.29 6.70 -7.94
CA ASN A 123 -25.75 6.06 -9.16
C ASN A 123 -26.86 5.03 -8.90
N ASP A 124 -26.81 4.34 -7.76
CA ASP A 124 -27.83 3.36 -7.35
C ASP A 124 -29.00 4.02 -6.58
N SER A 125 -28.84 5.28 -6.19
CA SER A 125 -29.86 6.05 -5.49
C SER A 125 -30.94 6.53 -6.45
N LYS A 126 -32.21 6.38 -6.05
CA LYS A 126 -33.37 6.98 -6.74
C LYS A 126 -33.53 8.48 -6.46
N TYR A 127 -32.65 9.05 -5.65
CA TYR A 127 -32.69 10.44 -5.21
C TYR A 127 -31.60 11.26 -5.88
N THR A 128 -31.97 12.40 -6.46
CA THR A 128 -31.03 13.38 -7.01
C THR A 128 -30.43 14.20 -5.86
N VAL A 129 -29.10 14.16 -5.71
CA VAL A 129 -28.40 15.03 -4.76
C VAL A 129 -28.26 16.41 -5.40
N VAL A 130 -28.81 17.43 -4.75
CA VAL A 130 -28.66 18.84 -5.13
C VAL A 130 -27.62 19.45 -4.19
N PHE A 131 -26.49 19.89 -4.72
CA PHE A 131 -25.53 20.67 -3.95
C PHE A 131 -26.01 22.14 -3.91
N PRO A 132 -26.05 22.77 -2.72
CA PRO A 132 -26.41 24.18 -2.58
C PRO A 132 -25.35 25.11 -3.16
#